data_AF-A0A927UH95-F1
#
_entry.id   AF-A0A927UH95-F1
#
_cell.length_a   1.000
_cell.length_b   1.000
_cell.length_c   1.000
_cell.angle_alpha   90.00
_cell.angle_beta   90.00
_cell.angle_gamma   90.00
#
_symmetry.space_group_name_H-M   'P 1'
#
loop_
_entity.id
_entity.type
_entity.pdbx_description
1 polymer ?
#
loop_
_entity_poly.entity_id
_entity_poly.type
_entity_poly.pdbx_seq_one_letter_code
_entity_poly.pdbx_strand_id
1 'polypeptide(L)'
;MYEAKLNHVSGERRDLILCIAAALLNAGVYLFAVGDFMYYSLTAYLWIAYIIAWSLMVRNKILSQRIKRYLVASAFFMCMLFLIRIIKFDMDFADNYSELIWYMYYVPILAFSFLSLMVSLCVGKTEYNMPKKLLGVLTLVFVILCVFVITNRYHHLIFSSISGYPIYKKCNRDWGFWLICACEVIPIIVAYIILIVKCRLSLCRKHSWIPIFVTFVFFLLLIWYLASGGRPQIFGRKAFNMQEIYCLMFIMFWTSCIYIGLIPSNSGYADIFKKSNVNAVIYDKNNVPVYAGENSILLKEKIVPSSADGRMLNDNLRIVSYDVIGGRIYYEENMESLLRLQEELIESMQRLEDENTLIEEENNVKKLNEEYRVKSMIYDRIAVRLHPTLARISKLLENVDDDSIKEAAVLSAFVKRCANMLLISEQSDYMRTMELFLSIRESMEYMKMRDISCDVIINDDREIASGIAIFTYELFEKIIDNTTFSSMYVVIHGLNVTIELDGYADDVITEDNISFVENNGGRLVSIFEDDTWFVKLAYGGEV
;
A
#
# COMPACT_ATOMS: atom_id res chain seq x y z
N MET A 1 18.55 -20.01 -35.51
CA MET A 1 17.83 -18.84 -36.10
C MET A 1 17.04 -19.19 -37.39
N TYR A 2 17.45 -20.22 -38.16
CA TYR A 2 16.71 -20.70 -39.34
C TYR A 2 15.53 -21.66 -39.02
N GLU A 3 15.68 -22.56 -38.05
CA GLU A 3 14.61 -23.51 -37.65
C GLU A 3 13.43 -22.85 -36.92
N ALA A 4 13.68 -21.80 -36.14
CA ALA A 4 12.62 -21.03 -35.48
C ALA A 4 11.73 -20.28 -36.50
N LYS A 5 12.32 -19.87 -37.64
CA LYS A 5 11.58 -19.28 -38.76
C LYS A 5 10.70 -20.32 -39.47
N LEU A 6 11.11 -21.59 -39.50
CA LEU A 6 10.34 -22.70 -40.07
C LEU A 6 9.10 -23.05 -39.22
N ASN A 7 9.21 -23.00 -37.89
CA ASN A 7 8.07 -23.24 -37.00
C ASN A 7 7.08 -22.05 -36.92
N HIS A 8 7.56 -20.80 -36.97
CA HIS A 8 6.71 -19.61 -37.10
C HIS A 8 5.90 -19.61 -38.41
N VAL A 9 6.52 -20.11 -39.47
CA VAL A 9 5.89 -20.29 -40.78
C VAL A 9 4.85 -21.43 -40.77
N SER A 10 4.89 -22.38 -39.81
CA SER A 10 3.97 -23.53 -39.78
C SER A 10 2.51 -23.17 -39.43
N GLY A 11 2.27 -22.29 -38.45
CA GLY A 11 0.92 -21.89 -38.03
C GLY A 11 0.24 -20.94 -39.03
N GLU A 12 1.01 -20.03 -39.61
CA GLU A 12 0.52 -19.11 -40.65
C GLU A 12 0.34 -19.80 -42.00
N ARG A 13 1.16 -20.81 -42.32
CA ARG A 13 0.91 -21.70 -43.46
C ARG A 13 -0.40 -22.47 -43.29
N ARG A 14 -0.76 -22.94 -42.09
CA ARG A 14 -2.04 -23.67 -41.89
C ARG A 14 -3.26 -22.82 -42.28
N ASP A 15 -3.28 -21.55 -41.91
CA ASP A 15 -4.41 -20.66 -42.24
C ASP A 15 -4.49 -20.37 -43.75
N LEU A 16 -3.34 -20.15 -44.40
CA LEU A 16 -3.28 -19.96 -45.85
C LEU A 16 -3.64 -21.26 -46.59
N ILE A 17 -3.22 -22.43 -46.08
CA ILE A 17 -3.58 -23.75 -46.60
C ILE A 17 -5.08 -23.99 -46.45
N LEU A 18 -5.71 -23.57 -45.33
CA LEU A 18 -7.16 -23.63 -45.16
C LEU A 18 -7.89 -22.72 -46.14
N CYS A 19 -7.37 -21.52 -46.44
CA CYS A 19 -7.92 -20.63 -47.47
C CYS A 19 -7.86 -21.28 -48.86
N ILE A 20 -6.72 -21.87 -49.22
CA ILE A 20 -6.51 -22.54 -50.50
C ILE A 20 -7.39 -23.80 -50.59
N ALA A 21 -7.48 -24.59 -49.52
CA ALA A 21 -8.33 -25.78 -49.44
C ALA A 21 -9.81 -25.43 -49.59
N ALA A 22 -10.29 -24.35 -48.95
CA ALA A 22 -11.66 -23.88 -49.10
C ALA A 22 -11.96 -23.42 -50.54
N ALA A 23 -11.03 -22.70 -51.18
CA ALA A 23 -11.17 -22.28 -52.57
C ALA A 23 -11.17 -23.48 -53.54
N LEU A 24 -10.30 -24.47 -53.34
CA LEU A 24 -10.25 -25.70 -54.13
C LEU A 24 -11.50 -26.56 -53.94
N LEU A 25 -12.01 -26.67 -52.70
CA LEU A 25 -13.25 -27.39 -52.41
C LEU A 25 -14.45 -26.72 -53.08
N ASN A 26 -14.49 -25.38 -53.09
CA ASN A 26 -15.52 -24.64 -53.80
C ASN A 26 -15.44 -24.83 -55.32
N ALA A 27 -14.24 -24.76 -55.91
CA ALA A 27 -14.01 -25.05 -57.33
C ALA A 27 -14.41 -26.50 -57.70
N GLY A 28 -14.15 -27.46 -56.80
CA GLY A 28 -14.61 -28.84 -56.92
C GLY A 28 -16.14 -28.94 -56.98
N VAL A 29 -16.85 -28.19 -56.14
CA VAL A 29 -18.32 -28.13 -56.21
C VAL A 29 -18.77 -27.61 -57.58
N TYR A 30 -18.19 -26.55 -58.14
CA TYR A 30 -18.56 -26.06 -59.47
C TYR A 30 -18.26 -27.07 -60.60
N LEU A 31 -17.19 -27.86 -60.48
CA LEU A 31 -16.83 -28.90 -61.46
C LEU A 31 -17.76 -30.11 -61.43
N PHE A 32 -18.30 -30.47 -60.26
CA PHE A 32 -19.13 -31.67 -60.08
C PHE A 32 -20.61 -31.38 -59.77
N ALA A 33 -20.99 -30.11 -59.58
CA ALA A 33 -22.36 -29.73 -59.24
C ALA A 33 -23.35 -30.14 -60.34
N VAL A 34 -24.41 -30.79 -59.90
CA VAL A 34 -25.59 -31.14 -60.71
C VAL A 34 -26.80 -30.51 -60.04
N GLY A 35 -27.43 -29.54 -60.71
CA GLY A 35 -28.62 -28.85 -60.22
C GLY A 35 -28.38 -27.58 -59.40
N ASP A 36 -29.39 -26.72 -59.36
CA ASP A 36 -29.31 -25.37 -58.79
C ASP A 36 -29.00 -25.37 -57.29
N PHE A 37 -29.49 -26.35 -56.53
CA PHE A 37 -29.20 -26.50 -55.11
C PHE A 37 -27.68 -26.60 -54.82
N MET A 38 -26.95 -27.37 -55.63
CA MET A 38 -25.49 -27.49 -55.47
C MET A 38 -24.77 -26.19 -55.84
N TYR A 39 -25.25 -25.46 -56.85
CA TYR A 39 -24.64 -24.20 -57.28
C TYR A 39 -24.91 -23.02 -56.33
N TYR A 40 -26.09 -22.93 -55.73
CA TYR A 40 -26.48 -21.75 -54.96
C TYR A 40 -26.42 -21.94 -53.45
N SER A 41 -26.89 -23.07 -52.94
CA SER A 41 -27.12 -23.28 -51.50
C SER A 41 -25.95 -24.02 -50.86
N LEU A 42 -25.47 -25.10 -51.47
CA LEU A 42 -24.31 -25.85 -50.96
C LEU A 42 -23.04 -24.98 -50.91
N THR A 43 -22.75 -24.25 -51.99
CA THR A 43 -21.61 -23.31 -52.03
C THR A 43 -21.77 -22.20 -50.99
N ALA A 44 -22.99 -21.69 -50.75
CA ALA A 44 -23.24 -20.69 -49.73
C ALA A 44 -22.96 -21.20 -48.31
N TYR A 45 -23.37 -22.43 -47.97
CA TYR A 45 -23.05 -23.03 -46.66
C TYR A 45 -21.53 -23.21 -46.46
N LEU A 46 -20.82 -23.65 -47.50
CA LEU A 46 -19.37 -23.77 -47.46
C LEU A 46 -18.68 -22.42 -47.26
N TRP A 47 -19.16 -21.36 -47.92
CA TRP A 47 -18.66 -20.00 -47.72
C TRP A 47 -18.93 -19.49 -46.30
N ILE A 48 -20.12 -19.75 -45.74
CA ILE A 48 -20.44 -19.38 -44.36
C ILE A 48 -19.48 -20.07 -43.38
N ALA A 49 -19.24 -21.38 -43.53
CA ALA A 49 -18.30 -22.12 -42.70
C ALA A 49 -16.87 -21.53 -42.80
N TYR A 50 -16.43 -21.18 -44.01
CA TYR A 50 -15.14 -20.55 -44.25
C TYR A 50 -15.03 -19.15 -43.61
N ILE A 51 -16.06 -18.31 -43.73
CA ILE A 51 -16.12 -16.99 -43.11
C ILE A 51 -16.08 -17.10 -41.57
N ILE A 52 -16.79 -18.07 -40.99
CA ILE A 52 -16.76 -18.32 -39.55
C ILE A 52 -15.34 -18.72 -39.11
N ALA A 53 -14.70 -19.64 -39.81
CA ALA A 53 -13.32 -20.04 -39.53
C ALA A 53 -12.36 -18.84 -39.59
N TRP A 54 -12.47 -18.01 -40.63
CA TRP A 54 -11.69 -16.77 -40.75
C TRP A 54 -11.96 -15.80 -39.60
N SER A 55 -13.22 -15.62 -39.18
CA SER A 55 -13.59 -14.74 -38.07
C SER A 55 -13.00 -15.19 -36.72
N LEU A 56 -12.91 -16.51 -36.49
CA LEU A 56 -12.27 -17.09 -35.31
C LEU A 56 -10.76 -16.87 -35.32
N MET A 57 -10.11 -17.03 -36.49
CA MET A 57 -8.70 -16.71 -36.67
C MET A 57 -8.42 -15.23 -36.34
N VAL A 58 -9.22 -14.32 -36.89
CA VAL A 58 -9.14 -12.87 -36.61
C VAL A 58 -9.29 -12.58 -35.11
N ARG A 59 -10.26 -13.23 -34.45
CA ARG A 59 -10.52 -13.06 -33.01
C ARG A 59 -9.33 -13.44 -32.14
N ASN A 60 -8.59 -14.48 -32.54
CA ASN A 60 -7.46 -15.00 -31.80
C ASN A 60 -6.16 -14.24 -32.11
N LYS A 61 -5.97 -13.80 -33.36
CA LYS A 61 -4.74 -13.16 -33.83
C LYS A 61 -4.69 -11.65 -33.61
N ILE A 62 -5.81 -10.95 -33.51
CA ILE A 62 -5.79 -9.49 -33.38
C ILE A 62 -5.86 -9.06 -31.91
N LEU A 63 -4.87 -8.26 -31.50
CA LEU A 63 -4.77 -7.72 -30.14
C LEU A 63 -5.79 -6.61 -29.87
N SER A 64 -5.93 -5.66 -30.79
CA SER A 64 -6.84 -4.51 -30.60
C SER A 64 -8.30 -4.94 -30.64
N GLN A 65 -9.03 -4.70 -29.55
CA GLN A 65 -10.43 -5.10 -29.42
C GLN A 65 -11.34 -4.39 -30.43
N ARG A 66 -11.03 -3.15 -30.83
CA ARG A 66 -11.84 -2.42 -31.83
C ARG A 66 -11.61 -2.92 -33.25
N ILE A 67 -10.36 -3.15 -33.65
CA ILE A 67 -10.05 -3.73 -34.97
C ILE A 67 -10.74 -5.08 -35.10
N LYS A 68 -10.66 -5.90 -34.04
CA LYS A 68 -11.35 -7.18 -33.94
C LYS A 68 -12.87 -7.04 -34.13
N ARG A 69 -13.52 -6.10 -33.43
CA ARG A 69 -14.97 -5.86 -33.57
C ARG A 69 -15.37 -5.53 -35.01
N TYR A 70 -14.64 -4.64 -35.69
CA TYR A 70 -14.99 -4.26 -37.07
C TYR A 70 -14.76 -5.39 -38.07
N LEU A 71 -13.67 -6.15 -37.97
CA LEU A 71 -13.43 -7.30 -38.86
C LEU A 71 -14.41 -8.45 -38.62
N VAL A 72 -14.80 -8.69 -37.36
CA VAL A 72 -15.88 -9.64 -37.02
C VAL A 72 -17.23 -9.14 -37.52
N ALA A 73 -17.51 -7.83 -37.45
CA ALA A 73 -18.70 -7.25 -38.06
C ALA A 73 -18.69 -7.44 -39.59
N SER A 74 -17.53 -7.34 -40.25
CA SER A 74 -17.43 -7.65 -41.69
C SER A 74 -17.75 -9.12 -41.96
N ALA A 75 -17.30 -10.05 -41.12
CA ALA A 75 -17.68 -11.46 -41.22
C ALA A 75 -19.19 -11.68 -41.07
N PHE A 76 -19.84 -10.96 -40.15
CA PHE A 76 -21.30 -10.99 -40.03
C PHE A 76 -21.99 -10.55 -41.32
N PHE A 77 -21.57 -9.43 -41.92
CA PHE A 77 -22.12 -8.97 -43.20
C PHE A 77 -21.82 -9.95 -44.34
N MET A 78 -20.63 -10.55 -44.39
CA MET A 78 -20.32 -11.60 -45.36
C MET A 78 -21.26 -12.80 -45.22
N CYS A 79 -21.55 -13.26 -44.00
CA CYS A 79 -22.54 -14.31 -43.77
C CYS A 79 -23.95 -13.87 -44.18
N MET A 80 -24.34 -12.63 -43.86
CA MET A 80 -25.62 -12.05 -44.29
C MET A 80 -25.76 -12.05 -45.82
N LEU A 81 -24.69 -11.76 -46.56
CA LEU A 81 -24.69 -11.80 -48.03
C LEU A 81 -25.03 -13.19 -48.58
N PHE A 82 -24.51 -14.25 -47.95
CA PHE A 82 -24.83 -15.63 -48.32
C PHE A 82 -26.21 -16.08 -47.83
N LEU A 83 -26.68 -15.60 -46.68
CA LEU A 83 -28.06 -15.82 -46.24
C LEU A 83 -29.07 -15.21 -47.22
N ILE A 84 -28.84 -13.97 -47.69
CA ILE A 84 -29.68 -13.33 -48.71
C ILE A 84 -29.67 -14.16 -50.00
N ARG A 85 -28.54 -14.76 -50.37
CA ARG A 85 -28.44 -15.69 -51.52
C ARG A 85 -29.27 -16.95 -51.33
N ILE A 86 -29.17 -17.62 -50.19
CA ILE A 86 -29.98 -18.80 -49.88
C ILE A 86 -31.46 -18.42 -50.00
N ILE A 87 -31.88 -17.35 -49.32
CA ILE A 87 -33.26 -16.85 -49.37
C ILE A 87 -33.70 -16.59 -50.83
N LYS A 88 -32.90 -15.86 -51.61
CA LYS A 88 -33.26 -15.52 -53.00
C LYS A 88 -33.47 -16.73 -53.92
N PHE A 89 -32.68 -17.78 -53.75
CA PHE A 89 -32.65 -18.90 -54.69
C PHE A 89 -33.41 -20.14 -54.21
N ASP A 90 -33.64 -20.30 -52.91
CA ASP A 90 -34.36 -21.45 -52.35
C ASP A 90 -35.84 -21.14 -52.05
N MET A 91 -36.25 -19.87 -52.08
CA MET A 91 -37.64 -19.46 -51.83
C MET A 91 -38.24 -18.72 -53.02
N ASP A 92 -39.50 -19.04 -53.33
CA ASP A 92 -40.29 -18.33 -54.33
C ASP A 92 -40.95 -17.08 -53.71
N PHE A 93 -40.65 -15.93 -54.29
CA PHE A 93 -41.16 -14.63 -53.83
C PHE A 93 -41.95 -13.94 -54.93
N ALA A 94 -43.03 -13.24 -54.54
CA ALA A 94 -43.68 -12.30 -55.44
C ALA A 94 -42.69 -11.19 -55.86
N ASP A 95 -42.89 -10.61 -57.06
CA ASP A 95 -41.92 -9.69 -57.68
C ASP A 95 -41.47 -8.54 -56.78
N ASN A 96 -42.38 -7.99 -55.97
CA ASN A 96 -42.10 -6.93 -55.00
C ASN A 96 -41.02 -7.32 -53.97
N TYR A 97 -41.05 -8.57 -53.49
CA TYR A 97 -40.08 -9.08 -52.51
C TYR A 97 -38.77 -9.46 -53.19
N SER A 98 -38.83 -9.97 -54.43
CA SER A 98 -37.64 -10.25 -55.25
C SER A 98 -36.79 -9.01 -55.53
N GLU A 99 -37.42 -7.85 -55.78
CA GLU A 99 -36.72 -6.57 -55.92
C GLU A 99 -36.08 -6.11 -54.61
N LEU A 100 -36.81 -6.20 -53.49
CA LEU A 100 -36.29 -5.84 -52.18
C LEU A 100 -35.06 -6.68 -51.80
N ILE A 101 -35.15 -8.01 -51.96
CA ILE A 101 -34.05 -8.95 -51.73
C ILE A 101 -32.85 -8.61 -52.62
N TRP A 102 -33.10 -8.18 -53.86
CA TRP A 102 -32.03 -7.73 -54.75
C TRP A 102 -31.33 -6.47 -54.24
N TYR A 103 -32.06 -5.46 -53.75
CA TYR A 103 -31.47 -4.29 -53.11
C TYR A 103 -30.69 -4.65 -51.83
N MET A 104 -31.15 -5.64 -51.06
CA MET A 104 -30.46 -6.06 -49.84
C MET A 104 -29.03 -6.56 -50.07
N TYR A 105 -28.66 -7.06 -51.27
CA TYR A 105 -27.27 -7.44 -51.55
C TYR A 105 -26.28 -6.28 -51.42
N TYR A 106 -26.71 -5.05 -51.68
CA TYR A 106 -25.83 -3.88 -51.62
C TYR A 106 -25.49 -3.48 -50.18
N VAL A 107 -26.31 -3.87 -49.19
CA VAL A 107 -26.07 -3.53 -47.78
C VAL A 107 -24.81 -4.22 -47.25
N PRO A 108 -24.63 -5.55 -47.34
CA PRO A 108 -23.36 -6.17 -46.98
C PRO A 108 -22.17 -5.72 -47.82
N ILE A 109 -22.36 -5.48 -49.12
CA ILE A 109 -21.27 -5.03 -50.02
C ILE A 109 -20.74 -3.66 -49.58
N LEU A 110 -21.64 -2.70 -49.30
CA LEU A 110 -21.27 -1.40 -48.74
C LEU A 110 -20.59 -1.54 -47.38
N ALA A 111 -20.99 -2.50 -46.55
CA ALA A 111 -20.38 -2.70 -45.25
C ALA A 111 -18.89 -3.06 -45.36
N PHE A 112 -18.47 -3.78 -46.42
CA PHE A 112 -17.08 -4.18 -46.62
C PHE A 112 -16.14 -2.97 -46.74
N SER A 113 -16.53 -1.94 -47.50
CA SER A 113 -15.70 -0.75 -47.71
C SER A 113 -15.65 0.14 -46.47
N PHE A 114 -16.80 0.41 -45.84
CA PHE A 114 -16.88 1.28 -44.67
C PHE A 114 -16.22 0.66 -43.44
N LEU A 115 -16.42 -0.64 -43.19
CA LEU A 115 -15.74 -1.33 -42.09
C LEU A 115 -14.23 -1.39 -42.34
N SER A 116 -13.79 -1.57 -43.59
CA SER A 116 -12.36 -1.53 -43.93
C SER A 116 -11.72 -0.19 -43.59
N LEU A 117 -12.40 0.92 -43.91
CA LEU A 117 -11.95 2.25 -43.56
C LEU A 117 -11.92 2.46 -42.04
N MET A 118 -12.97 2.05 -41.32
CA MET A 118 -13.00 2.12 -39.85
C MET A 118 -11.85 1.33 -39.20
N VAL A 119 -11.53 0.15 -39.72
CA VAL A 119 -10.37 -0.64 -39.25
C VAL A 119 -9.08 0.16 -39.44
N SER A 120 -8.81 0.69 -40.64
CA SER A 120 -7.58 1.43 -40.93
C SER A 120 -7.38 2.67 -40.04
N LEU A 121 -8.48 3.34 -39.68
CA LEU A 121 -8.47 4.50 -38.79
C LEU A 121 -8.11 4.12 -37.35
N CYS A 122 -8.49 2.92 -36.91
CA CYS A 122 -8.18 2.38 -35.60
C CYS A 122 -6.74 1.86 -35.48
N VAL A 123 -6.09 1.49 -36.59
CA VAL A 123 -4.69 1.02 -36.58
C VAL A 123 -3.76 2.11 -36.01
N GLY A 124 -2.90 1.70 -35.08
CA GLY A 124 -1.90 2.56 -34.44
C GLY A 124 -2.44 3.52 -33.38
N LYS A 125 -3.71 3.41 -32.98
CA LYS A 125 -4.31 4.25 -31.93
C LYS A 125 -4.56 3.47 -30.65
N THR A 126 -4.30 4.10 -29.51
CA THR A 126 -4.70 3.60 -28.19
C THR A 126 -6.20 3.73 -28.00
N GLU A 127 -6.80 2.96 -27.09
CA GLU A 127 -8.26 3.00 -26.86
C GLU A 127 -8.77 4.39 -26.44
N TYR A 128 -7.93 5.16 -25.76
CA TYR A 128 -8.21 6.52 -25.31
C TYR A 128 -8.18 7.56 -26.46
N ASN A 129 -7.29 7.40 -27.45
CA ASN A 129 -7.08 8.39 -28.54
C ASN A 129 -7.88 8.09 -29.82
N MET A 130 -9.02 7.41 -29.69
CA MET A 130 -9.84 6.95 -30.82
C MET A 130 -10.63 8.10 -31.48
N PRO A 131 -10.75 8.13 -32.82
CA PRO A 131 -11.48 9.17 -33.55
C PRO A 131 -13.00 8.90 -33.54
N LYS A 132 -13.62 8.89 -32.36
CA LYS A 132 -15.04 8.50 -32.15
C LYS A 132 -16.01 9.28 -33.03
N LYS A 133 -15.81 10.61 -33.18
CA LYS A 133 -16.66 11.47 -34.04
C LYS A 133 -16.61 11.04 -35.50
N LEU A 134 -15.41 10.85 -36.05
CA LEU A 134 -15.21 10.43 -37.44
C LEU A 134 -15.82 9.04 -37.69
N LEU A 135 -15.63 8.10 -36.75
CA LEU A 135 -16.24 6.77 -36.84
C LEU A 135 -17.78 6.86 -36.85
N GLY A 136 -18.36 7.71 -35.99
CA GLY A 136 -19.80 7.96 -35.96
C GLY A 136 -20.33 8.56 -37.26
N VAL A 137 -19.62 9.53 -37.85
CA VAL A 137 -19.96 10.09 -39.17
C VAL A 137 -19.90 9.02 -40.27
N LEU A 138 -18.87 8.19 -40.29
CA LEU A 138 -18.77 7.10 -41.26
C LEU A 138 -19.91 6.09 -41.12
N THR A 139 -20.31 5.75 -39.88
CA THR A 139 -21.48 4.89 -39.63
C THR A 139 -22.76 5.55 -40.13
N LEU A 140 -22.94 6.85 -39.88
CA LEU A 140 -24.12 7.59 -40.36
C LEU A 140 -24.19 7.59 -41.89
N VAL A 141 -23.08 7.88 -42.57
CA VAL A 141 -23.01 7.86 -44.05
C VAL A 141 -23.34 6.47 -44.58
N PHE A 142 -22.79 5.41 -43.98
CA PHE A 142 -23.12 4.03 -44.35
C PHE A 142 -24.63 3.75 -44.23
N VAL A 143 -25.25 4.13 -43.10
CA VAL A 143 -26.69 3.92 -42.87
C VAL A 143 -27.53 4.68 -43.90
N ILE A 144 -27.18 5.94 -44.19
CA ILE A 144 -27.87 6.75 -45.21
C ILE A 144 -27.79 6.08 -46.59
N LEU A 145 -26.62 5.56 -46.98
CA LEU A 145 -26.46 4.86 -48.25
C LEU A 145 -27.26 3.56 -48.28
N CYS A 146 -27.29 2.79 -47.20
CA CYS A 146 -28.13 1.58 -47.12
C CYS A 146 -29.62 1.90 -47.26
N VAL A 147 -30.10 2.94 -46.58
CA VAL A 147 -31.49 3.41 -46.73
C VAL A 147 -31.74 3.82 -48.18
N PHE A 148 -30.86 4.62 -48.78
CA PHE A 148 -30.95 5.04 -50.17
C PHE A 148 -31.05 3.85 -51.13
N VAL A 149 -30.29 2.77 -50.92
CA VAL A 149 -30.40 1.55 -51.75
C VAL A 149 -31.74 0.85 -51.55
N ILE A 150 -32.15 0.62 -50.29
CA ILE A 150 -33.39 -0.10 -49.99
C ILE A 150 -34.63 0.68 -50.46
N THR A 151 -34.59 2.01 -50.41
CA THR A 151 -35.69 2.87 -50.85
C THR A 151 -35.75 3.08 -52.36
N ASN A 152 -34.89 2.42 -53.15
CA ASN A 152 -34.82 2.64 -54.59
C ASN A 152 -36.16 2.46 -55.32
N ARG A 153 -37.07 1.66 -54.76
CA ARG A 153 -38.44 1.50 -55.28
C ARG A 153 -39.21 2.82 -55.39
N TYR A 154 -38.93 3.82 -54.56
CA TYR A 154 -39.69 5.07 -54.52
C TYR A 154 -39.10 6.15 -55.42
N HIS A 155 -37.77 6.17 -55.58
CA HIS A 155 -37.08 7.26 -56.28
C HIS A 155 -36.45 6.83 -57.61
N HIS A 156 -36.19 5.54 -57.82
CA HIS A 156 -35.60 4.99 -59.05
C HIS A 156 -34.28 5.67 -59.49
N LEU A 157 -33.52 6.22 -58.54
CA LEU A 157 -32.29 6.98 -58.80
C LEU A 157 -31.06 6.08 -58.94
N ILE A 158 -31.15 4.83 -58.48
CA ILE A 158 -30.07 3.84 -58.57
C ILE A 158 -30.38 2.88 -59.71
N PHE A 159 -31.59 2.33 -59.71
CA PHE A 159 -32.06 1.44 -60.76
C PHE A 159 -33.46 1.81 -61.21
N SER A 160 -33.62 1.88 -62.54
CA SER A 160 -34.89 2.06 -63.22
C SER A 160 -35.20 0.86 -64.12
N SER A 161 -36.50 0.56 -64.29
CA SER A 161 -36.96 -0.56 -65.12
C SER A 161 -36.71 -0.28 -66.60
N ILE A 162 -36.20 -1.28 -67.32
CA ILE A 162 -36.09 -1.24 -68.78
C ILE A 162 -37.32 -1.93 -69.38
N SER A 163 -38.07 -1.23 -70.23
CA SER A 163 -39.15 -1.81 -71.06
C SER A 163 -40.19 -2.62 -70.27
N GLY A 164 -40.50 -2.23 -69.03
CA GLY A 164 -41.50 -2.91 -68.18
C GLY A 164 -41.03 -4.23 -67.57
N TYR A 165 -39.76 -4.61 -67.74
CA TYR A 165 -39.21 -5.78 -67.04
C TYR A 165 -39.01 -5.47 -65.53
N PRO A 166 -39.20 -6.47 -64.64
CA PRO A 166 -38.87 -6.31 -63.23
C PRO A 166 -37.41 -5.89 -63.04
N ILE A 167 -37.14 -4.97 -62.11
CA ILE A 167 -35.82 -4.32 -61.96
C ILE A 167 -34.72 -5.35 -61.66
N TYR A 168 -35.07 -6.42 -60.92
CA TYR A 168 -34.14 -7.49 -60.55
C TYR A 168 -33.70 -8.39 -61.73
N LYS A 169 -34.38 -8.33 -62.89
CA LYS A 169 -34.04 -9.07 -64.11
C LYS A 169 -33.28 -8.20 -65.11
N LYS A 170 -33.75 -6.97 -65.35
CA LYS A 170 -33.17 -6.05 -66.32
C LYS A 170 -33.44 -4.61 -65.90
N CYS A 171 -32.36 -3.85 -65.65
CA CYS A 171 -32.44 -2.48 -65.18
C CYS A 171 -31.41 -1.57 -65.84
N ASN A 172 -31.77 -0.29 -65.96
CA ASN A 172 -30.83 0.78 -66.26
C ASN A 172 -30.08 1.15 -64.98
N ARG A 173 -28.81 1.53 -65.14
CA ARG A 173 -27.94 1.97 -64.04
C ARG A 173 -27.89 3.49 -64.06
N ASP A 174 -28.62 4.11 -63.15
CA ASP A 174 -28.72 5.56 -63.05
C ASP A 174 -27.57 6.15 -62.22
N TRP A 175 -27.52 7.48 -62.08
CA TRP A 175 -26.40 8.17 -61.41
C TRP A 175 -26.15 7.68 -59.98
N GLY A 176 -27.21 7.27 -59.25
CA GLY A 176 -27.11 6.74 -57.90
C GLY A 176 -26.36 5.42 -57.81
N PHE A 177 -26.38 4.61 -58.87
CA PHE A 177 -25.57 3.39 -58.97
C PHE A 177 -24.08 3.72 -58.98
N TRP A 178 -23.68 4.70 -59.79
CA TRP A 178 -22.29 5.13 -59.87
C TRP A 178 -21.81 5.79 -58.57
N LEU A 179 -22.71 6.49 -57.86
CA LEU A 179 -22.43 6.99 -56.50
C LEU A 179 -22.11 5.83 -55.54
N ILE A 180 -22.94 4.78 -55.53
CA ILE A 180 -22.72 3.59 -54.67
C ILE A 180 -21.38 2.94 -54.99
N CYS A 181 -21.06 2.73 -56.28
CA CYS A 181 -19.77 2.19 -56.70
C CYS A 181 -18.59 3.07 -56.23
N ALA A 182 -18.71 4.40 -56.31
CA ALA A 182 -17.69 5.31 -55.82
C ALA A 182 -17.53 5.22 -54.29
N CYS A 183 -18.64 5.18 -53.54
CA CYS A 183 -18.67 4.98 -52.09
C CYS A 183 -18.21 3.58 -51.65
N GLU A 184 -18.10 2.63 -52.57
CA GLU A 184 -17.50 1.32 -52.32
C GLU A 184 -15.98 1.35 -52.53
N VAL A 185 -15.53 1.87 -53.68
CA VAL A 185 -14.12 1.83 -54.07
C VAL A 185 -13.27 2.84 -53.29
N ILE A 186 -13.75 4.08 -53.11
CA ILE A 186 -12.96 5.15 -52.47
C ILE A 186 -12.56 4.78 -51.03
N PRO A 187 -13.47 4.31 -50.14
CA PRO A 187 -13.08 3.96 -48.77
C PRO A 187 -12.04 2.85 -48.70
N ILE A 188 -12.06 1.88 -49.62
CA ILE A 188 -11.06 0.80 -49.66
C ILE A 188 -9.69 1.35 -50.03
N ILE A 189 -9.61 2.21 -51.05
CA ILE A 189 -8.35 2.87 -51.45
C ILE A 189 -7.80 3.72 -50.31
N VAL A 190 -8.66 4.54 -49.68
CA VAL A 190 -8.28 5.38 -48.54
C VAL A 190 -7.81 4.53 -47.36
N ALA A 191 -8.52 3.45 -47.04
CA ALA A 191 -8.13 2.53 -45.98
C ALA A 191 -6.73 1.96 -46.22
N TYR A 192 -6.44 1.56 -47.45
CA TYR A 192 -5.15 1.01 -47.83
C TYR A 192 -4.01 2.04 -47.75
N ILE A 193 -4.23 3.27 -48.25
CA ILE A 193 -3.27 4.37 -48.12
C ILE A 193 -2.96 4.64 -46.64
N ILE A 194 -3.99 4.69 -45.78
CA ILE A 194 -3.82 4.88 -44.34
C ILE A 194 -2.95 3.78 -43.74
N LEU A 195 -3.17 2.51 -44.11
CA LEU A 195 -2.37 1.39 -43.61
C LEU A 195 -0.89 1.50 -44.01
N ILE A 196 -0.60 1.85 -45.27
CA ILE A 196 0.80 2.03 -45.72
C ILE A 196 1.47 3.20 -44.99
N VAL A 197 0.80 4.35 -44.93
CA VAL A 197 1.34 5.58 -44.33
C VAL A 197 1.61 5.37 -42.83
N LYS A 198 0.70 4.70 -42.12
CA LYS A 198 0.86 4.41 -40.69
C LYS A 198 1.86 3.29 -40.41
N CYS A 199 2.21 2.46 -41.40
CA CYS A 199 3.18 1.39 -41.20
C CYS A 199 4.59 1.97 -41.04
N ARG A 200 5.16 1.86 -39.82
CA ARG A 200 6.50 2.37 -39.48
C ARG A 200 7.64 1.41 -39.81
N LEU A 201 7.35 0.13 -40.02
CA LEU A 201 8.35 -0.91 -40.30
C LEU A 201 8.68 -0.94 -41.80
N SER A 202 9.94 -0.67 -42.13
CA SER A 202 10.43 -0.64 -43.52
C SER A 202 10.29 -2.00 -44.22
N LEU A 203 10.46 -3.11 -43.49
CA LEU A 203 10.31 -4.47 -44.02
C LEU A 203 8.86 -4.77 -44.43
N CYS A 204 7.88 -4.38 -43.60
CA CYS A 204 6.46 -4.52 -43.91
C CYS A 204 6.05 -3.64 -45.10
N ARG A 205 6.62 -2.44 -45.20
CA ARG A 205 6.41 -1.53 -46.34
C ARG A 205 6.93 -2.12 -47.65
N LYS A 206 8.09 -2.79 -47.64
CA LYS A 206 8.66 -3.46 -48.83
C LYS A 206 7.73 -4.54 -49.40
N HIS A 207 7.01 -5.25 -48.55
CA HIS A 207 6.07 -6.31 -48.96
C HIS A 207 4.62 -5.82 -49.15
N SER A 208 4.36 -4.51 -49.06
CA SER A 208 3.01 -3.96 -49.21
C SER A 208 2.40 -4.17 -50.60
N TRP A 209 3.19 -4.55 -51.61
CA TRP A 209 2.70 -4.92 -52.94
C TRP A 209 1.76 -6.14 -52.94
N ILE A 210 1.80 -7.01 -51.93
CA ILE A 210 0.97 -8.22 -51.90
C ILE A 210 -0.54 -7.88 -51.80
N PRO A 211 -1.03 -7.03 -50.87
CA PRO A 211 -2.41 -6.57 -50.89
C PRO A 211 -2.79 -5.85 -52.18
N ILE A 212 -1.87 -5.09 -52.80
CA ILE A 212 -2.12 -4.44 -54.11
C ILE A 212 -2.37 -5.50 -55.17
N PHE A 213 -1.56 -6.54 -55.19
CA PHE A 213 -1.72 -7.65 -56.13
C PHE A 213 -3.06 -8.36 -55.92
N VAL A 214 -3.48 -8.60 -54.67
CA VAL A 214 -4.81 -9.16 -54.36
C VAL A 214 -5.93 -8.26 -54.90
N THR A 215 -5.84 -6.95 -54.67
CA THR A 215 -6.82 -5.98 -55.20
C THR A 215 -6.80 -5.91 -56.73
N PHE A 216 -5.63 -6.04 -57.37
CA PHE A 216 -5.51 -6.07 -58.82
C PHE A 216 -6.19 -7.31 -59.42
N VAL A 217 -5.97 -8.49 -58.83
CA VAL A 217 -6.63 -9.74 -59.23
C VAL A 217 -8.15 -9.63 -59.08
N PHE A 218 -8.64 -8.97 -58.02
CA PHE A 218 -10.07 -8.68 -57.85
C PHE A 218 -10.65 -7.92 -59.04
N PHE A 219 -10.01 -6.83 -59.47
CA PHE A 219 -10.48 -6.05 -60.62
C PHE A 219 -10.48 -6.87 -61.92
N LEU A 220 -9.47 -7.73 -62.14
CA LEU A 220 -9.45 -8.62 -63.30
C LEU A 220 -10.64 -9.60 -63.31
N LEU A 221 -10.94 -10.22 -62.15
CA LEU A 221 -12.10 -11.12 -62.04
C LEU A 221 -13.42 -10.38 -62.21
N LEU A 222 -13.51 -9.13 -61.74
CA LEU A 222 -14.71 -8.29 -61.90
C LEU A 222 -14.93 -7.88 -63.36
N ILE A 223 -13.86 -7.51 -64.08
CA ILE A 223 -13.91 -7.24 -65.53
C ILE A 223 -14.36 -8.49 -66.28
N TRP A 224 -13.81 -9.66 -65.94
CA TRP A 224 -14.22 -10.92 -66.56
C TRP A 224 -15.70 -11.23 -66.31
N TYR A 225 -16.19 -11.06 -65.07
CA TYR A 225 -17.60 -11.26 -64.75
C TYR A 225 -18.52 -10.35 -65.58
N LEU A 226 -18.15 -9.07 -65.73
CA LEU A 226 -18.91 -8.11 -66.53
C LEU A 226 -18.86 -8.44 -68.03
N ALA A 227 -17.68 -8.79 -68.56
CA ALA A 227 -17.48 -9.15 -69.96
C ALA A 227 -18.26 -10.43 -70.35
N SER A 228 -18.40 -11.38 -69.42
CA SER A 228 -19.20 -12.60 -69.61
C SER A 228 -20.69 -12.43 -69.33
N GLY A 229 -21.21 -11.19 -69.28
CA GLY A 229 -22.65 -10.93 -69.10
C GLY A 229 -23.21 -11.43 -67.75
N GLY A 230 -22.37 -11.52 -66.72
CA GLY A 230 -22.76 -11.95 -65.38
C GLY A 230 -22.79 -13.48 -65.17
N ARG A 231 -22.32 -14.26 -66.14
CA ARG A 231 -22.16 -15.72 -66.04
C ARG A 231 -20.80 -16.14 -66.62
N PRO A 232 -19.67 -15.89 -65.91
CA PRO A 232 -18.38 -16.39 -66.34
C PRO A 232 -18.40 -17.92 -66.36
N GLN A 233 -17.94 -18.49 -67.47
CA GLN A 233 -17.93 -19.93 -67.71
C GLN A 233 -16.52 -20.45 -67.91
N ILE A 234 -16.24 -21.60 -67.31
CA ILE A 234 -15.03 -22.40 -67.53
C ILE A 234 -15.53 -23.80 -67.88
N PHE A 235 -15.08 -24.37 -69.01
CA PHE A 235 -15.53 -25.67 -69.51
C PHE A 235 -17.07 -25.82 -69.60
N GLY A 236 -17.77 -24.75 -69.99
CA GLY A 236 -19.24 -24.74 -70.12
C GLY A 236 -20.01 -24.73 -68.79
N ARG A 237 -19.32 -24.72 -67.65
CA ARG A 237 -19.94 -24.60 -66.31
C ARG A 237 -19.67 -23.21 -65.73
N LYS A 238 -20.58 -22.74 -64.88
CA LYS A 238 -20.41 -21.46 -64.18
C LYS A 238 -19.16 -21.53 -63.29
N ALA A 239 -18.32 -20.50 -63.33
CA ALA A 239 -17.04 -20.50 -62.62
C ALA A 239 -17.16 -20.07 -61.16
N PHE A 240 -17.89 -18.98 -60.92
CA PHE A 240 -18.07 -18.36 -59.60
C PHE A 240 -19.25 -17.39 -59.62
N ASN A 241 -19.70 -16.99 -58.44
CA ASN A 241 -20.65 -15.90 -58.24
C ASN A 241 -19.97 -14.62 -57.74
N MET A 242 -20.57 -13.44 -57.99
CA MET A 242 -20.01 -12.16 -57.54
C MET A 242 -19.81 -12.11 -56.02
N GLN A 243 -20.77 -12.63 -55.25
CA GLN A 243 -20.69 -12.62 -53.78
C GLN A 243 -19.45 -13.37 -53.27
N GLU A 244 -19.06 -14.43 -53.97
CA GLU A 244 -17.91 -15.27 -53.61
C GLU A 244 -16.60 -14.53 -53.84
N ILE A 245 -16.49 -13.81 -54.97
CA ILE A 245 -15.34 -12.95 -55.24
C ILE A 245 -15.22 -11.85 -54.19
N TYR A 246 -16.30 -11.12 -53.89
CA TYR A 246 -16.26 -10.03 -52.92
C TYR A 246 -15.76 -10.52 -51.54
N CYS A 247 -16.32 -11.62 -51.04
CA CYS A 247 -15.91 -12.20 -49.76
C CYS A 247 -14.48 -12.76 -49.82
N LEU A 248 -14.11 -13.48 -50.88
CA LEU A 248 -12.76 -14.01 -51.06
C LEU A 248 -11.72 -12.89 -51.03
N MET A 249 -11.96 -11.82 -51.78
CA MET A 249 -11.01 -10.72 -51.91
C MET A 249 -10.91 -9.91 -50.64
N PHE A 250 -12.03 -9.69 -49.94
CA PHE A 250 -12.00 -9.08 -48.61
C PHE A 250 -11.16 -9.91 -47.63
N ILE A 251 -11.39 -11.22 -47.56
CA ILE A 251 -10.64 -12.13 -46.71
C ILE A 251 -9.15 -12.10 -47.09
N MET A 252 -8.82 -12.29 -48.37
CA MET A 252 -7.44 -12.30 -48.88
C MET A 252 -6.70 -10.98 -48.64
N PHE A 253 -7.39 -9.85 -48.80
CA PHE A 253 -6.81 -8.53 -48.55
C PHE A 253 -6.44 -8.37 -47.07
N TRP A 254 -7.38 -8.66 -46.16
CA TRP A 254 -7.15 -8.50 -44.72
C TRP A 254 -6.20 -9.55 -44.16
N THR A 255 -6.23 -10.80 -44.62
CA THR A 255 -5.23 -11.81 -44.24
C THR A 255 -3.84 -11.42 -44.72
N SER A 256 -3.71 -10.88 -45.94
CA SER A 256 -2.42 -10.37 -46.44
C SER A 256 -1.91 -9.22 -45.58
N CYS A 257 -2.78 -8.28 -45.19
CA CYS A 257 -2.40 -7.18 -44.31
C CYS A 257 -1.95 -7.65 -42.92
N ILE A 258 -2.61 -8.67 -42.36
CA ILE A 258 -2.22 -9.28 -41.07
C ILE A 258 -0.88 -10.01 -41.21
N TYR A 259 -0.69 -10.79 -42.28
CA TYR A 259 0.51 -11.60 -42.51
C TYR A 259 1.77 -10.73 -42.70
N ILE A 260 1.64 -9.61 -43.41
CA ILE A 260 2.76 -8.69 -43.67
C ILE A 260 3.08 -7.83 -42.44
N GLY A 261 2.18 -7.78 -41.45
CA GLY A 261 2.31 -6.94 -40.26
C GLY A 261 1.90 -5.48 -40.47
N LEU A 262 1.09 -5.17 -41.50
CA LEU A 262 0.43 -3.85 -41.62
C LEU A 262 -0.56 -3.62 -40.46
N ILE A 263 -1.13 -4.71 -39.94
CA ILE A 263 -1.90 -4.73 -38.71
C ILE A 263 -1.10 -5.52 -37.68
N PRO A 264 -0.87 -4.98 -36.47
CA PRO A 264 -0.20 -5.73 -35.42
C PRO A 264 -1.01 -6.98 -35.06
N SER A 265 -0.39 -8.13 -35.28
CA SER A 265 -0.93 -9.44 -34.91
C SER A 265 -0.26 -9.95 -33.63
N ASN A 266 -0.96 -10.85 -32.94
CA ASN A 266 -0.51 -11.53 -31.74
C ASN A 266 0.49 -12.64 -32.10
N SER A 267 1.65 -12.26 -32.64
CA SER A 267 2.72 -13.18 -33.06
C SER A 267 4.06 -12.77 -32.47
N GLY A 268 4.99 -13.73 -32.38
CA GLY A 268 6.36 -13.48 -31.90
C GLY A 268 6.50 -13.23 -30.40
N TYR A 269 5.44 -13.38 -29.58
CA TYR A 269 5.54 -13.23 -28.12
C TYR A 269 6.51 -14.23 -27.49
N ALA A 270 6.62 -15.44 -28.02
CA ALA A 270 7.63 -16.40 -27.55
C ALA A 270 9.05 -15.85 -27.69
N ASP A 271 9.36 -15.22 -28.83
CA ASP A 271 10.68 -14.66 -29.08
C ASP A 271 10.91 -13.38 -28.27
N ILE A 272 9.89 -12.54 -28.12
CA ILE A 272 9.96 -11.33 -27.29
C ILE A 272 10.16 -11.72 -25.82
N PHE A 273 9.37 -12.66 -25.31
CA PHE A 273 9.46 -13.14 -23.94
C PHE A 273 10.80 -13.82 -23.68
N LYS A 274 11.29 -14.64 -24.63
CA LYS A 274 12.61 -15.26 -24.54
C LYS A 274 13.75 -14.24 -24.48
N LYS A 275 13.71 -13.22 -25.35
CA LYS A 275 14.74 -12.16 -25.40
C LYS A 275 14.55 -11.06 -24.36
N SER A 276 13.42 -11.03 -23.67
CA SER A 276 13.19 -10.09 -22.59
C SER A 276 14.01 -10.49 -21.36
N ASN A 277 14.49 -9.52 -20.60
CA ASN A 277 15.13 -9.74 -19.29
C ASN A 277 14.12 -10.13 -18.19
N VAL A 278 12.98 -10.71 -18.57
CA VAL A 278 11.97 -11.15 -17.62
C VAL A 278 12.37 -12.53 -17.13
N ASN A 279 12.71 -12.63 -15.85
CA ASN A 279 13.00 -13.88 -15.16
C ASN A 279 11.69 -14.58 -14.79
N ALA A 280 10.97 -15.06 -15.80
CA ALA A 280 9.70 -15.75 -15.62
C ALA A 280 9.49 -16.86 -16.64
N VAL A 281 8.61 -17.80 -16.30
CA VAL A 281 8.16 -18.91 -17.15
C VAL A 281 6.65 -19.05 -17.05
N ILE A 282 5.97 -19.14 -18.19
CA ILE A 282 4.55 -19.41 -18.30
C ILE A 282 4.36 -20.88 -18.65
N TYR A 283 3.61 -21.59 -17.81
CA TYR A 283 3.24 -22.98 -18.01
C TYR A 283 1.78 -23.08 -18.43
N ASP A 284 1.48 -24.03 -19.32
CA ASP A 284 0.10 -24.45 -19.62
C ASP A 284 -0.49 -25.22 -18.42
N LYS A 285 -1.79 -25.48 -18.43
CA LYS A 285 -2.52 -26.29 -17.45
C LYS A 285 -1.94 -27.69 -17.23
N ASN A 286 -1.21 -28.22 -18.23
CA ASN A 286 -0.52 -29.50 -18.15
C ASN A 286 0.92 -29.39 -17.60
N ASN A 287 1.30 -28.25 -17.01
CA ASN A 287 2.66 -27.95 -16.51
C ASN A 287 3.76 -28.05 -17.58
N VAL A 288 3.42 -27.80 -18.85
CA VAL A 288 4.39 -27.72 -19.95
C VAL A 288 4.77 -26.25 -20.14
N PRO A 289 6.07 -25.89 -20.15
CA PRO A 289 6.50 -24.51 -20.36
C PRO A 289 6.18 -24.07 -21.80
N VAL A 290 5.39 -23.00 -21.94
CA VAL A 290 4.96 -22.43 -23.22
C VAL A 290 5.80 -21.20 -23.58
N TYR A 291 6.03 -20.33 -22.61
CA TYR A 291 6.85 -19.12 -22.78
C TYR A 291 7.86 -19.04 -21.64
N ALA A 292 9.10 -18.74 -21.97
CA ALA A 292 10.16 -18.78 -20.97
C ALA A 292 11.26 -17.78 -21.29
N GLY A 293 11.61 -16.93 -20.32
CA GLY A 293 12.72 -16.00 -20.44
C GLY A 293 14.05 -16.76 -20.48
N GLU A 294 14.97 -16.35 -21.35
CA GLU A 294 16.27 -17.03 -21.52
C GLU A 294 17.11 -17.06 -20.23
N ASN A 295 16.92 -16.07 -19.37
CA ASN A 295 17.64 -15.94 -18.10
C ASN A 295 16.97 -16.63 -16.92
N SER A 296 15.74 -17.15 -17.06
CA SER A 296 15.01 -17.73 -15.92
C SER A 296 15.67 -18.99 -15.39
N ILE A 297 15.88 -19.03 -14.07
CA ILE A 297 16.49 -20.13 -13.33
C ILE A 297 15.55 -21.35 -13.32
N LEU A 298 14.23 -21.11 -13.33
CA LEU A 298 13.20 -22.15 -13.41
C LEU A 298 13.41 -23.14 -14.56
N LEU A 299 13.84 -22.63 -15.73
CA LEU A 299 14.18 -23.46 -16.89
C LEU A 299 15.52 -24.19 -16.71
N LYS A 300 16.54 -23.48 -16.20
CA LYS A 300 17.91 -23.99 -16.07
C LYS A 300 17.97 -25.15 -15.08
N GLU A 301 17.25 -25.02 -13.96
CA GLU A 301 17.25 -25.99 -12.86
C GLU A 301 16.12 -27.02 -12.94
N LYS A 302 15.24 -26.92 -13.96
CA LYS A 302 14.08 -27.83 -14.15
C LYS A 302 13.22 -27.98 -12.90
N ILE A 303 12.98 -26.86 -12.20
CA ILE A 303 12.19 -26.85 -10.97
C ILE A 303 10.73 -27.14 -11.31
N VAL A 304 10.09 -28.03 -10.54
CA VAL A 304 8.67 -28.39 -10.74
C VAL A 304 7.79 -27.22 -10.28
N PRO A 305 6.86 -26.73 -11.11
CA PRO A 305 6.11 -25.49 -10.81
C PRO A 305 5.22 -25.62 -9.56
N SER A 306 4.58 -26.79 -9.35
CA SER A 306 3.64 -26.99 -8.25
C SER A 306 4.27 -26.96 -6.85
N SER A 307 5.59 -27.15 -6.73
CA SER A 307 6.31 -27.17 -5.44
C SER A 307 7.15 -25.92 -5.19
N ALA A 308 7.11 -24.95 -6.10
CA ALA A 308 8.00 -23.80 -6.11
C ALA A 308 7.32 -22.48 -5.69
N ASP A 309 5.99 -22.44 -5.60
CA ASP A 309 5.28 -21.21 -5.25
C ASP A 309 5.56 -20.78 -3.81
N GLY A 310 6.02 -19.54 -3.65
CA GLY A 310 6.44 -18.96 -2.38
C GLY A 310 7.77 -19.47 -1.84
N ARG A 311 8.45 -20.40 -2.53
CA ARG A 311 9.73 -20.99 -2.13
C ARG A 311 10.88 -20.02 -2.41
N MET A 312 11.79 -19.89 -1.46
CA MET A 312 13.09 -19.25 -1.66
C MET A 312 13.98 -20.20 -2.47
N LEU A 313 14.53 -19.71 -3.59
CA LEU A 313 15.54 -20.45 -4.35
C LEU A 313 16.89 -20.38 -3.66
N ASN A 314 17.27 -19.15 -3.33
CA ASN A 314 18.49 -18.74 -2.65
C ASN A 314 18.12 -17.67 -1.62
N ASP A 315 19.08 -17.20 -0.83
CA ASP A 315 18.86 -16.22 0.24
C ASP A 315 18.09 -14.97 -0.22
N ASN A 316 18.30 -14.52 -1.47
CA ASN A 316 17.70 -13.27 -1.99
C ASN A 316 16.61 -13.47 -3.04
N LEU A 317 16.36 -14.68 -3.52
CA LEU A 317 15.47 -14.92 -4.67
C LEU A 317 14.29 -15.79 -4.28
N ARG A 318 13.08 -15.28 -4.47
CA ARG A 318 11.83 -15.98 -4.22
C ARG A 318 11.10 -16.27 -5.52
N ILE A 319 10.50 -17.45 -5.66
CA ILE A 319 9.57 -17.71 -6.76
C ILE A 319 8.15 -17.38 -6.30
N VAL A 320 7.43 -16.65 -7.12
CA VAL A 320 6.00 -16.37 -6.94
C VAL A 320 5.23 -16.83 -8.16
N SER A 321 4.04 -17.39 -7.93
CA SER A 321 3.15 -17.84 -8.99
C SER A 321 1.90 -16.96 -9.11
N TYR A 322 1.37 -16.82 -10.33
CA TYR A 322 0.12 -16.12 -10.61
C TYR A 322 -0.68 -16.83 -11.71
N ASP A 323 -1.99 -16.94 -11.52
CA ASP A 323 -2.88 -17.62 -12.48
C ASP A 323 -3.17 -16.75 -13.70
N VAL A 324 -3.07 -17.34 -14.89
CA VAL A 324 -3.38 -16.66 -16.17
C VAL A 324 -4.38 -17.48 -16.99
N ILE A 325 -5.09 -16.81 -17.91
CA ILE A 325 -6.04 -17.50 -18.78
C ILE A 325 -5.27 -18.48 -19.67
N GLY A 326 -5.42 -19.78 -19.38
CA GLY A 326 -4.73 -20.86 -20.10
C GLY A 326 -3.53 -21.45 -19.36
N GLY A 327 -3.25 -21.07 -18.11
CA GLY A 327 -2.12 -21.63 -17.38
C GLY A 327 -1.73 -20.84 -16.13
N ARG A 328 -0.43 -20.85 -15.80
CA ARG A 328 0.13 -20.13 -14.65
C ARG A 328 1.50 -19.55 -15.01
N ILE A 329 1.78 -18.34 -14.55
CA ILE A 329 3.11 -17.72 -14.64
C ILE A 329 3.86 -17.90 -13.33
N TYR A 330 5.14 -18.21 -13.41
CA TYR A 330 6.08 -18.23 -12.30
C TYR A 330 7.16 -17.21 -12.59
N TYR A 331 7.40 -16.28 -11.67
CA TYR A 331 8.43 -15.26 -11.82
C TYR A 331 9.32 -15.21 -10.59
N GLU A 332 10.55 -14.75 -10.81
CA GLU A 332 11.58 -14.63 -9.80
C GLU A 332 11.55 -13.20 -9.21
N GLU A 333 11.35 -13.10 -7.90
CA GLU A 333 11.32 -11.86 -7.14
C GLU A 333 12.63 -11.71 -6.36
N ASN A 334 13.31 -10.57 -6.52
CA ASN A 334 14.50 -10.24 -5.75
C ASN A 334 14.11 -9.58 -4.42
N MET A 335 14.40 -10.27 -3.32
CA MET A 335 14.11 -9.89 -1.93
C MET A 335 15.29 -9.17 -1.24
N GLU A 336 16.44 -8.99 -1.91
CA GLU A 336 17.65 -8.39 -1.32
C GLU A 336 17.38 -7.06 -0.61
N SER A 337 16.63 -6.16 -1.27
CA SER A 337 16.27 -4.85 -0.69
C SER A 337 15.39 -4.98 0.55
N LEU A 338 14.48 -5.94 0.59
CA LEU A 338 13.59 -6.19 1.72
C LEU A 338 14.33 -6.82 2.89
N LEU A 339 15.21 -7.79 2.61
CA LEU A 339 16.02 -8.44 3.63
C LEU A 339 16.99 -7.45 4.28
N ARG A 340 17.62 -6.57 3.50
CA ARG A 340 18.46 -5.50 4.02
C ARG A 340 17.69 -4.57 4.96
N LEU A 341 16.48 -4.16 4.59
CA LEU A 341 15.64 -3.33 5.45
C LEU A 341 15.24 -4.05 6.74
N GLN A 342 15.01 -5.36 6.69
CA GLN A 342 14.74 -6.17 7.86
C GLN A 342 15.95 -6.24 8.80
N GLU A 343 17.17 -6.39 8.26
CA GLU A 343 18.41 -6.34 9.04
C GLU A 343 18.61 -4.97 9.69
N GLU A 344 18.47 -3.87 8.93
CA GLU A 344 18.57 -2.50 9.44
C GLU A 344 17.55 -2.24 10.57
N LEU A 345 16.34 -2.78 10.45
CA LEU A 345 15.30 -2.68 11.49
C LEU A 345 15.70 -3.44 12.76
N ILE A 346 16.21 -4.67 12.64
CA ILE A 346 16.67 -5.48 13.78
C ILE A 346 17.81 -4.76 14.50
N GLU A 347 18.79 -4.23 13.77
CA GLU A 347 19.91 -3.49 14.34
C GLU A 347 19.45 -2.19 15.03
N SER A 348 18.43 -1.51 14.49
CA SER A 348 17.84 -0.34 15.14
C SER A 348 17.07 -0.71 16.40
N MET A 349 16.34 -1.83 16.41
CA MET A 349 15.62 -2.30 17.59
C MET A 349 16.58 -2.66 18.72
N GLN A 350 17.67 -3.37 18.40
CA GLN A 350 18.71 -3.70 19.37
C GLN A 350 19.35 -2.45 19.98
N ARG A 351 19.71 -1.46 19.16
CA ARG A 351 20.24 -0.18 19.65
C ARG A 351 19.30 0.55 20.61
N LEU A 352 18.00 0.57 20.30
CA LEU A 352 16.99 1.20 21.17
C LEU A 352 16.80 0.44 22.48
N GLU A 353 16.89 -0.89 22.44
CA GLU A 353 16.84 -1.72 23.66
C GLU A 353 18.05 -1.44 24.55
N ASP A 354 19.26 -1.45 23.98
CA ASP A 354 20.50 -1.11 24.70
C ASP A 354 20.44 0.31 25.30
N GLU A 355 20.00 1.30 24.52
CA GLU A 355 19.87 2.69 24.99
C GLU A 355 18.86 2.82 26.14
N ASN A 356 17.72 2.15 26.06
CA ASN A 356 16.74 2.13 27.15
C ASN A 356 17.33 1.53 28.43
N THR A 357 18.06 0.40 28.34
CA THR A 357 18.69 -0.20 29.52
C THR A 357 19.71 0.75 30.15
N LEU A 358 20.52 1.45 29.35
CA LEU A 358 21.47 2.44 29.85
C LEU A 358 20.78 3.62 30.53
N ILE A 359 19.66 4.11 29.98
CA ILE A 359 18.87 5.19 30.58
C ILE A 359 18.26 4.75 31.92
N GLU A 360 17.76 3.52 32.02
CA GLU A 360 17.24 2.97 33.27
C GLU A 360 18.33 2.90 34.34
N GLU A 361 19.52 2.40 34.00
CA GLU A 361 20.67 2.37 34.91
C GLU A 361 21.15 3.77 35.30
N GLU A 362 21.24 4.71 34.35
CA GLU A 362 21.63 6.09 34.62
C GLU A 362 20.63 6.78 35.57
N ASN A 363 19.33 6.56 35.37
CA ASN A 363 18.28 7.10 36.25
C ASN A 363 18.37 6.50 37.67
N ASN A 364 18.65 5.20 37.79
CA ASN A 364 18.84 4.55 39.09
C ASN A 364 20.04 5.15 39.84
N VAL A 365 21.18 5.33 39.14
CA VAL A 365 22.38 5.95 39.70
C VAL A 365 22.11 7.41 40.11
N LYS A 366 21.41 8.19 39.28
CA LYS A 366 21.04 9.57 39.61
C LYS A 366 20.16 9.65 40.86
N LYS A 367 19.16 8.77 40.96
CA LYS A 367 18.28 8.71 42.14
C LYS A 367 19.08 8.40 43.41
N LEU A 368 19.94 7.39 43.37
CA LEU A 368 20.80 7.04 44.50
C LEU A 368 21.74 8.19 44.87
N ASN A 369 22.39 8.83 43.89
CA ASN A 369 23.27 9.97 44.14
C ASN A 369 22.53 11.14 44.80
N GLU A 370 21.29 11.42 44.38
CA GLU A 370 20.49 12.48 44.96
C GLU A 370 20.04 12.13 46.39
N GLU A 371 19.65 10.88 46.65
CA GLU A 371 19.35 10.39 48.00
C GLU A 371 20.56 10.53 48.93
N TYR A 372 21.76 10.14 48.46
CA TYR A 372 23.01 10.32 49.21
C TYR A 372 23.34 11.80 49.43
N ARG A 373 23.11 12.66 48.43
CA ARG A 373 23.35 14.11 48.52
C ARG A 373 22.50 14.74 49.63
N VAL A 374 21.21 14.43 49.67
CA VAL A 374 20.29 14.93 50.71
C VAL A 374 20.71 14.41 52.08
N LYS A 375 21.04 13.12 52.20
CA LYS A 375 21.49 12.52 53.45
C LYS A 375 22.77 13.18 53.98
N SER A 376 23.76 13.41 53.11
CA SER A 376 25.00 14.12 53.47
C SER A 376 24.71 15.53 53.95
N MET A 377 23.87 16.27 53.22
CA MET A 377 23.49 17.64 53.58
C MET A 377 22.84 17.72 54.97
N ILE A 378 21.99 16.76 55.32
CA ILE A 378 21.38 16.68 56.66
C ILE A 378 22.45 16.43 57.73
N TYR A 379 23.37 15.47 57.51
CA TYR A 379 24.45 15.20 58.46
C TYR A 379 25.38 16.40 58.64
N ASP A 380 25.73 17.10 57.56
CA ASP A 380 26.58 18.29 57.63
C ASP A 380 25.90 19.41 58.44
N ARG A 381 24.59 19.61 58.26
CA ARG A 381 23.80 20.59 59.05
C ARG A 381 23.81 20.24 60.54
N ILE A 382 23.61 18.98 60.89
CA ILE A 382 23.64 18.51 62.28
C ILE A 382 25.04 18.67 62.87
N ALA A 383 26.09 18.29 62.12
CA ALA A 383 27.46 18.42 62.55
C ALA A 383 27.83 19.87 62.84
N VAL A 384 27.43 20.82 61.98
CA VAL A 384 27.65 22.26 62.21
C VAL A 384 26.94 22.75 63.47
N ARG A 385 25.68 22.35 63.71
CA ARG A 385 24.90 22.77 64.89
C ARG A 385 25.49 22.24 66.20
N LEU A 386 26.01 21.01 66.21
CA LEU A 386 26.57 20.35 67.40
C LEU A 386 28.08 20.57 67.58
N HIS A 387 28.76 21.16 66.59
CA HIS A 387 30.20 21.41 66.62
C HIS A 387 30.68 22.17 67.88
N PRO A 388 30.00 23.22 68.36
CA PRO A 388 30.44 23.94 69.57
C PRO A 388 30.49 23.03 70.80
N THR A 389 29.48 22.18 71.00
CA THR A 389 29.42 21.24 72.12
C THR A 389 30.46 20.12 71.99
N LEU A 390 30.66 19.59 70.77
CA LEU A 390 31.72 18.60 70.50
C LEU A 390 33.12 19.16 70.77
N ALA A 391 33.39 20.42 70.39
CA ALA A 391 34.65 21.09 70.66
C ALA A 391 34.88 21.29 72.17
N ARG A 392 33.82 21.55 72.94
CA ARG A 392 33.88 21.61 74.40
C ARG A 392 34.18 20.25 75.01
N ILE A 393 33.52 19.18 74.56
CA ILE A 393 33.82 17.81 75.00
C ILE A 393 35.30 17.48 74.75
N SER A 394 35.84 17.80 73.56
CA SER A 394 37.26 17.55 73.30
C SER A 394 38.18 18.31 74.25
N LYS A 395 37.85 19.56 74.61
CA LYS A 395 38.63 20.39 75.53
C LYS A 395 38.56 19.88 76.98
N LEU A 396 37.39 19.40 77.42
CA LEU A 396 37.24 18.76 78.74
C LEU A 396 38.06 17.46 78.83
N LEU A 397 38.18 16.73 77.73
CA LEU A 397 38.95 15.49 77.67
C LEU A 397 40.48 15.69 77.51
N GLU A 398 40.96 16.92 77.30
CA GLU A 398 42.41 17.22 77.27
C GLU A 398 43.03 17.18 78.67
N ASN A 399 42.27 17.55 79.71
CA ASN A 399 42.69 17.49 81.11
C ASN A 399 41.76 16.54 81.88
N VAL A 400 42.14 15.26 81.91
CA VAL A 400 41.30 14.20 82.46
C VAL A 400 41.27 14.24 83.99
N ASP A 401 40.27 14.91 84.55
CA ASP A 401 39.82 14.75 85.93
C ASP A 401 38.44 14.04 85.99
N ASP A 402 38.08 13.52 87.17
CA ASP A 402 36.85 12.74 87.34
C ASP A 402 35.59 13.60 87.07
N ASP A 403 35.68 14.90 87.34
CA ASP A 403 34.60 15.87 87.09
C ASP A 403 34.44 16.22 85.61
N SER A 404 35.53 16.40 84.85
CA SER A 404 35.47 16.64 83.40
C SER A 404 34.98 15.41 82.64
N ILE A 405 35.27 14.19 83.12
CA ILE A 405 34.72 12.96 82.52
C ILE A 405 33.19 12.93 82.72
N LYS A 406 32.71 13.24 83.92
CA LYS A 406 31.27 13.27 84.22
C LYS A 406 30.56 14.37 83.42
N GLU A 407 31.16 15.55 83.28
CA GLU A 407 30.64 16.64 82.45
C GLU A 407 30.62 16.25 80.96
N ALA A 408 31.70 15.65 80.46
CA ALA A 408 31.76 15.15 79.09
C ALA A 408 30.71 14.06 78.81
N ALA A 409 30.36 13.23 79.81
CA ALA A 409 29.32 12.22 79.67
C ALA A 409 27.92 12.83 79.50
N VAL A 410 27.59 13.87 80.28
CA VAL A 410 26.33 14.61 80.14
C VAL A 410 26.24 15.30 78.77
N LEU A 411 27.29 16.02 78.37
CA LEU A 411 27.34 16.67 77.06
C LEU A 411 27.29 15.66 75.89
N SER A 412 27.88 14.46 76.07
CA SER A 412 27.80 13.39 75.07
C SER A 412 26.38 12.85 74.92
N ALA A 413 25.66 12.72 76.03
CA ALA A 413 24.24 12.35 76.02
C ALA A 413 23.40 13.42 75.31
N PHE A 414 23.66 14.70 75.60
CA PHE A 414 23.03 15.82 74.90
C PHE A 414 23.30 15.80 73.40
N VAL A 415 24.56 15.70 72.97
CA VAL A 415 24.92 15.65 71.54
C VAL A 415 24.21 14.49 70.84
N LYS A 416 24.22 13.30 71.46
CA LYS A 416 23.55 12.11 70.92
C LYS A 416 22.04 12.32 70.78
N ARG A 417 21.39 12.83 71.83
CA ARG A 417 19.93 13.01 71.86
C ARG A 417 19.46 14.17 71.01
N CYS A 418 20.19 15.28 71.00
CA CYS A 418 19.94 16.41 70.12
C CYS A 418 20.14 16.03 68.64
N ALA A 419 21.18 15.26 68.30
CA ALA A 419 21.35 14.73 66.94
C ALA A 419 20.17 13.86 66.49
N ASN A 420 19.68 12.98 67.37
CA ASN A 420 18.50 12.15 67.09
C ASN A 420 17.24 12.99 66.89
N MET A 421 17.02 13.98 67.74
CA MET A 421 15.88 14.90 67.61
C MET A 421 15.94 15.72 66.32
N LEU A 422 17.13 16.23 65.95
CA LEU A 422 17.34 16.94 64.69
C LEU A 422 17.06 16.03 63.48
N LEU A 423 17.49 14.76 63.51
CA LEU A 423 17.15 13.79 62.46
C LEU A 423 15.64 13.55 62.34
N ILE A 424 14.94 13.41 63.46
CA ILE A 424 13.48 13.27 63.48
C ILE A 424 12.82 14.54 62.92
N SER A 425 13.36 15.73 63.24
CA SER A 425 12.83 17.00 62.74
C SER A 425 12.95 17.19 61.22
N GLU A 426 13.95 16.57 60.58
CA GLU A 426 14.07 16.56 59.11
C GLU A 426 13.10 15.57 58.46
N GLN A 427 12.55 14.62 59.23
CA GLN A 427 11.54 13.66 58.76
C GLN A 427 10.11 14.12 59.03
N SER A 428 9.90 14.90 60.10
CA SER A 428 8.58 15.34 60.56
C SER A 428 8.67 16.69 61.28
N ASP A 429 7.77 17.61 60.91
CA ASP A 429 7.61 18.90 61.57
C ASP A 429 7.09 18.78 63.02
N TYR A 430 6.58 17.60 63.39
CA TYR A 430 6.06 17.29 64.73
C TYR A 430 6.76 16.07 65.34
N MET A 431 6.99 16.13 66.65
CA MET A 431 7.61 15.09 67.46
C MET A 431 6.77 14.86 68.72
N ARG A 432 6.74 13.62 69.21
CA ARG A 432 6.06 13.31 70.47
C ARG A 432 6.82 13.85 71.67
N THR A 433 6.07 14.33 72.65
CA THR A 433 6.56 14.82 73.94
C THR A 433 7.35 13.72 74.68
N MET A 434 7.01 12.45 74.45
CA MET A 434 7.80 11.30 74.89
C MET A 434 9.27 11.35 74.44
N GLU A 435 9.60 11.83 73.24
CA GLU A 435 11.00 11.93 72.79
C GLU A 435 11.79 12.99 73.57
N LEU A 436 11.14 14.11 73.91
CA LEU A 436 11.70 15.14 74.80
C LEU A 436 11.93 14.59 76.20
N PHE A 437 10.95 13.88 76.75
CA PHE A 437 11.08 13.18 78.03
C PHE A 437 12.25 12.20 78.03
N LEU A 438 12.36 11.33 77.02
CA LEU A 438 13.45 10.35 76.93
C LEU A 438 14.83 11.01 76.82
N SER A 439 14.92 12.16 76.15
CA SER A 439 16.16 12.93 75.98
C SER A 439 16.59 13.60 77.28
N ILE A 440 15.68 14.26 77.98
CA ILE A 440 15.92 14.86 79.31
C ILE A 440 16.28 13.78 80.32
N ARG A 441 15.56 12.65 80.32
CA ARG A 441 15.82 11.52 81.22
C ARG A 441 17.22 10.93 81.02
N GLU A 442 17.69 10.79 79.78
CA GLU A 442 19.04 10.28 79.52
C GLU A 442 20.11 11.26 80.00
N SER A 443 19.97 12.57 79.75
CA SER A 443 20.88 13.58 80.32
C SER A 443 20.88 13.54 81.85
N MET A 444 19.71 13.44 82.49
CA MET A 444 19.58 13.35 83.94
C MET A 444 20.22 12.11 84.54
N GLU A 445 20.18 10.97 83.84
CA GLU A 445 20.82 9.73 84.32
C GLU A 445 22.34 9.89 84.42
N TYR A 446 22.96 10.62 83.49
CA TYR A 446 24.37 10.99 83.59
C TYR A 446 24.63 12.06 84.65
N MET A 447 23.69 12.98 84.90
CA MET A 447 23.81 13.96 85.99
C MET A 447 23.80 13.33 87.38
N LYS A 448 23.09 12.21 87.58
CA LYS A 448 23.16 11.45 88.85
C LYS A 448 24.57 10.98 89.19
N MET A 449 25.45 10.82 88.20
CA MET A 449 26.87 10.48 88.42
C MET A 449 27.68 11.66 89.00
N ARG A 450 27.13 12.88 88.98
CA ARG A 450 27.68 14.09 89.63
C ARG A 450 27.06 14.34 91.01
N ASP A 451 26.43 13.33 91.60
CA ASP A 451 25.71 13.41 92.89
C ASP A 451 24.54 14.42 92.92
N ILE A 452 24.01 14.79 91.75
CA ILE A 452 22.84 15.67 91.62
C ILE A 452 21.55 14.84 91.68
N SER A 453 20.65 15.18 92.59
CA SER A 453 19.35 14.51 92.72
C SER A 453 18.38 15.00 91.64
N CYS A 454 18.22 14.22 90.56
CA CYS A 454 17.37 14.59 89.43
C CYS A 454 16.26 13.57 89.14
N ASP A 455 15.07 14.05 88.80
CA ASP A 455 14.00 13.23 88.24
C ASP A 455 13.16 13.99 87.21
N VAL A 456 12.52 13.28 86.30
CA VAL A 456 11.65 13.83 85.26
C VAL A 456 10.37 13.02 85.17
N ILE A 457 9.23 13.70 85.11
CA ILE A 457 7.91 13.07 84.95
C ILE A 457 7.22 13.61 83.71
N ILE A 458 6.57 12.71 82.97
CA ILE A 458 5.65 13.04 81.88
C ILE A 458 4.22 12.69 82.30
N ASN A 459 3.33 13.67 82.22
CA ASN A 459 1.92 13.51 82.59
C ASN A 459 1.01 13.26 81.38
N ASP A 460 1.39 13.77 80.21
CA ASP A 460 0.62 13.62 78.96
C ASP A 460 1.56 13.56 77.76
N ASP A 461 1.34 12.61 76.85
CA ASP A 461 2.12 12.45 75.61
C ASP A 461 1.36 13.08 74.44
N ARG A 462 1.88 14.18 73.91
CA ARG A 462 1.30 14.91 72.77
C ARG A 462 2.31 15.13 71.66
N GLU A 463 1.83 15.34 70.45
CA GLU A 463 2.66 15.84 69.36
C GLU A 463 2.86 17.35 69.51
N ILE A 464 4.12 17.77 69.49
CA ILE A 464 4.58 19.15 69.57
C ILE A 464 5.45 19.44 68.35
N ALA A 465 5.55 20.70 67.94
CA ALA A 465 6.43 21.04 66.81
C ALA A 465 7.87 20.63 67.14
N SER A 466 8.55 19.92 66.24
CA SER A 466 9.91 19.39 66.45
C SER A 466 10.90 20.50 66.82
N GLY A 467 10.73 21.70 66.25
CA GLY A 467 11.52 22.88 66.60
C GLY A 467 11.35 23.33 68.06
N ILE A 468 10.14 23.23 68.62
CA ILE A 468 9.85 23.55 70.02
C ILE A 468 10.48 22.50 70.95
N ALA A 469 10.38 21.21 70.59
CA ALA A 469 11.00 20.12 71.36
C ALA A 469 12.52 20.27 71.44
N ILE A 470 13.18 20.51 70.29
CA ILE A 470 14.63 20.72 70.22
C ILE A 470 15.03 21.96 71.01
N PHE A 471 14.33 23.07 70.83
CA PHE A 471 14.61 24.30 71.58
C PHE A 471 14.48 24.09 73.09
N THR A 472 13.44 23.38 73.54
CA THR A 472 13.23 23.10 74.96
C THR A 472 14.37 22.26 75.53
N TYR A 473 14.87 21.28 74.76
CA TYR A 473 16.01 20.47 75.17
C TYR A 473 17.33 21.26 75.16
N GLU A 474 17.56 22.12 74.16
CA GLU A 474 18.71 23.03 74.12
C GLU A 474 18.68 24.03 75.29
N LEU A 475 17.50 24.54 75.67
CA LEU A 475 17.33 25.42 76.81
C LEU A 475 17.60 24.68 78.13
N PHE A 476 17.12 23.44 78.27
CA PHE A 476 17.43 22.57 79.40
C PHE A 476 18.94 22.37 79.56
N GLU A 477 19.65 22.06 78.48
CA GLU A 477 21.12 21.93 78.53
C GLU A 477 21.80 23.25 78.90
N LYS A 478 21.34 24.37 78.35
CA LYS A 478 21.86 25.70 78.69
C LYS A 478 21.66 26.04 80.17
N ILE A 479 20.57 25.59 80.78
CA ILE A 479 20.31 25.76 82.22
C ILE A 479 21.29 24.94 83.04
N ILE A 480 21.51 23.68 82.66
CA ILE A 480 22.48 22.79 83.32
C ILE A 480 23.88 23.39 83.27
N ASP A 481 24.27 23.91 82.11
CA ASP A 481 25.62 24.41 81.88
C ASP A 481 25.98 25.67 82.69
N ASN A 482 24.99 26.52 82.97
CA ASN A 482 25.22 27.84 83.55
C ASN A 482 24.83 27.93 85.04
N THR A 483 24.30 26.86 85.62
CA THR A 483 23.77 26.88 86.98
C THR A 483 24.43 25.80 87.83
N THR A 484 24.80 26.13 89.07
CA THR A 484 25.23 25.15 90.08
C THR A 484 24.05 24.83 90.99
N PHE A 485 23.65 23.56 91.04
CA PHE A 485 22.49 23.06 91.78
C PHE A 485 22.76 21.65 92.32
N SER A 486 22.06 21.26 93.38
CA SER A 486 22.13 19.94 94.02
C SER A 486 20.91 19.06 93.70
N SER A 487 19.79 19.67 93.29
CA SER A 487 18.59 18.96 92.86
C SER A 487 17.89 19.65 91.69
N MET A 488 17.33 18.85 90.78
CA MET A 488 16.57 19.33 89.63
C MET A 488 15.37 18.41 89.35
N TYR A 489 14.21 18.99 89.15
CA TYR A 489 12.99 18.27 88.83
C TYR A 489 12.34 18.85 87.59
N VAL A 490 12.01 17.99 86.62
CA VAL A 490 11.38 18.43 85.37
C VAL A 490 10.02 17.79 85.19
N VAL A 491 8.99 18.61 85.00
CA VAL A 491 7.63 18.16 84.73
C VAL A 491 7.25 18.53 83.31
N ILE A 492 6.87 17.52 82.54
CA ILE A 492 6.40 17.67 81.18
C ILE A 492 4.91 17.31 81.15
N HIS A 493 4.06 18.31 80.91
CA HIS A 493 2.62 18.17 80.86
C HIS A 493 2.09 18.65 79.50
N GLY A 494 2.12 17.76 78.50
CA GLY A 494 1.76 18.08 77.13
C GLY A 494 2.67 19.16 76.55
N LEU A 495 2.11 20.37 76.36
CA LEU A 495 2.83 21.53 75.82
C LEU A 495 3.51 22.41 76.89
N ASN A 496 3.36 22.05 78.17
CA ASN A 496 3.94 22.80 79.28
C ASN A 496 5.12 22.03 79.86
N VAL A 497 6.29 22.66 79.93
CA VAL A 497 7.51 22.12 80.55
C VAL A 497 7.90 23.04 81.70
N THR A 498 7.97 22.48 82.91
CA THR A 498 8.44 23.17 84.10
C THR A 498 9.73 22.54 84.57
N ILE A 499 10.77 23.34 84.71
CA ILE A 499 12.07 22.96 85.26
C ILE A 499 12.19 23.65 86.62
N GLU A 500 12.40 22.86 87.66
CA GLU A 500 12.55 23.29 89.05
C GLU A 500 13.95 22.90 89.51
N LEU A 501 14.73 23.83 90.07
CA LEU A 501 16.05 23.51 90.63
C LEU A 501 16.39 24.39 91.84
N ASP A 502 17.22 23.86 92.75
CA ASP A 502 17.68 24.53 93.97
C ASP A 502 18.90 25.46 93.75
N GLY A 503 19.04 25.97 92.52
CA GLY A 503 20.10 26.88 92.11
C GLY A 503 19.59 27.97 91.17
N TYR A 504 20.32 29.07 91.06
CA TYR A 504 19.93 30.23 90.25
C TYR A 504 21.11 30.77 89.44
N ALA A 505 20.85 31.17 88.20
CA ALA A 505 21.82 31.81 87.33
C ALA A 505 21.16 32.97 86.55
N ASP A 506 21.74 34.17 86.69
CA ASP A 506 21.37 35.32 85.87
C ASP A 506 21.84 35.12 84.41
N ASP A 507 21.15 35.75 83.46
CA ASP A 507 21.47 35.77 82.02
C ASP A 507 21.37 34.44 81.23
N VAL A 508 20.84 33.36 81.82
CA VAL A 508 20.59 32.10 81.10
C VAL A 508 19.42 32.22 80.12
N ILE A 509 18.34 32.87 80.56
CA ILE A 509 17.15 33.15 79.74
C ILE A 509 17.31 34.53 79.14
N THR A 510 17.58 34.60 77.83
CA THR A 510 17.78 35.87 77.12
C THR A 510 16.48 36.37 76.48
N GLU A 511 16.45 37.64 76.07
CA GLU A 511 15.33 38.19 75.26
C GLU A 511 15.10 37.38 73.97
N ASP A 512 16.15 36.78 73.39
CA ASP A 512 16.05 35.90 72.23
C ASP A 512 15.32 34.59 72.56
N ASN A 513 15.55 34.02 73.74
CA ASN A 513 14.83 32.83 74.20
C ASN A 513 13.33 33.14 74.40
N ILE A 514 13.01 34.29 75.01
CA ILE A 514 11.63 34.73 75.24
C ILE A 514 10.93 35.01 73.92
N SER A 515 11.56 35.77 73.02
CA SER A 515 10.99 36.11 71.71
C SER A 515 10.81 34.89 70.81
N PHE A 516 11.71 33.90 70.84
CA PHE A 516 11.50 32.63 70.13
C PHE A 516 10.25 31.90 70.62
N VAL A 517 10.05 31.84 71.94
CA VAL A 517 8.89 31.17 72.56
C VAL A 517 7.60 31.92 72.24
N GLU A 518 7.59 33.24 72.35
CA GLU A 518 6.42 34.09 72.03
C GLU A 518 6.04 34.04 70.55
N ASN A 519 7.03 34.08 69.64
CA ASN A 519 6.80 33.96 68.19
C ASN A 519 6.21 32.60 67.80
N ASN A 520 6.42 31.56 68.61
CA ASN A 520 5.84 30.23 68.44
C ASN A 520 4.57 30.02 69.29
N GLY A 521 3.95 31.09 69.79
CA GLY A 521 2.66 31.05 70.49
C GLY A 521 2.73 30.51 71.92
N GLY A 522 3.91 30.55 72.53
CA GLY A 522 4.12 30.16 73.92
C GLY A 522 4.49 31.33 74.84
N ARG A 523 4.71 31.00 76.11
CA ARG A 523 5.18 31.92 77.15
C ARG A 523 6.30 31.25 77.94
N LEU A 524 7.46 31.91 78.00
CA LEU A 524 8.58 31.52 78.85
C LEU A 524 8.59 32.43 80.07
N VAL A 525 8.50 31.83 81.25
CA VAL A 525 8.48 32.55 82.53
C VAL A 525 9.58 32.00 83.42
N SER A 526 10.36 32.90 84.01
CA SER A 526 11.41 32.58 84.98
C SER A 526 11.05 33.23 86.31
N ILE A 527 10.94 32.42 87.37
CA ILE A 527 10.55 32.88 88.71
C ILE A 527 11.51 32.24 89.72
N PHE A 528 12.04 33.03 90.65
CA PHE A 528 12.82 32.55 91.77
C PHE A 528 12.04 32.81 93.07
N GLU A 529 11.57 31.73 93.71
CA GLU A 529 10.73 31.77 94.92
C GLU A 529 11.19 30.68 95.90
N ASP A 530 11.27 30.99 97.20
CA ASP A 530 11.60 30.06 98.28
C ASP A 530 12.84 29.18 98.01
N ASP A 531 13.96 29.82 97.65
CA ASP A 531 15.24 29.17 97.29
C ASP A 531 15.17 28.18 96.11
N THR A 532 14.08 28.23 95.33
CA THR A 532 13.85 27.38 94.14
C THR A 532 13.69 28.23 92.90
N TRP A 533 14.40 27.87 91.83
CA TRP A 533 14.26 28.49 90.52
C TRP A 533 13.31 27.68 89.64
N PHE A 534 12.24 28.34 89.16
CA PHE A 534 11.24 27.80 88.26
C PHE A 534 11.40 28.40 86.87
N VAL A 535 11.69 27.55 85.90
CA VAL A 535 11.64 27.91 84.47
C VAL A 535 10.44 27.20 83.84
N LYS A 536 9.41 27.97 83.48
CA LYS A 536 8.16 27.46 82.92
C LYS A 536 8.05 27.85 81.45
N LEU A 537 8.00 26.85 80.57
CA LEU A 537 7.65 26.99 79.17
C LEU A 537 6.23 26.48 78.98
N ALA A 538 5.32 27.32 78.50
CA ALA A 538 3.95 26.93 78.21
C ALA A 538 3.60 27.29 76.76
N TYR A 539 3.12 26.34 75.97
CA TYR A 539 2.70 26.58 74.58
C TYR A 539 1.19 26.30 74.43
N GLY A 540 0.42 27.28 73.97
CA GLY A 540 -1.05 27.19 73.96
C GLY A 540 -1.68 27.42 75.35
N GLY A 541 -2.44 28.50 75.50
CA GLY A 541 -2.87 29.03 76.80
C GLY A 541 -3.73 28.06 77.63
N GLU A 542 -3.27 27.69 78.83
CA GLU A 542 -3.47 28.35 80.13
C GLU A 542 -2.33 27.84 81.05
N VAL A 543 -1.81 28.70 81.96
CA VAL A 543 -0.83 28.30 83.00
C VAL A 543 -1.56 27.72 84.19
#